data_AF-A0AAD8L567-F1
#
_entry.id   AF-A0AAD8L567-F1
#
_cell.length_a   1.000
_cell.length_b   1.000
_cell.length_c   1.000
_cell.angle_alpha   90.00
_cell.angle_beta   90.00
_cell.angle_gamma   90.00
#
_symmetry.space_group_name_H-M   'P 1'
#
loop_
_entity.id
_entity.type
_entity.pdbx_description
1 polymer ?
#
loop_
_entity_poly.entity_id
_entity_poly.type
_entity_poly.pdbx_seq_one_letter_code
_entity_poly.pdbx_strand_id
1 'polypeptide(L)' 'MIQLAARIVVSNLHKNTKKSFSETIKDMYSHISERSGKKAPLVGDDVYEIIMKHAPRLDSEIIYDRDFDYDYDVFLA' A
#
# COMPACT_ATOMS: atom_id res chain seq x y z
N MET A 1 -19.35 18.12 -5.65
CA MET A 1 -19.37 17.49 -4.30
C MET A 1 -18.55 16.21 -4.26
N ILE A 2 -18.77 15.26 -5.17
CA ILE A 2 -18.11 13.94 -5.17
C ILE A 2 -16.57 14.02 -5.33
N GLN A 3 -16.06 14.86 -6.24
CA GLN A 3 -14.61 15.02 -6.45
C GLN A 3 -13.84 15.59 -5.24
N LEU A 4 -14.48 16.44 -4.43
CA LEU A 4 -13.84 16.96 -3.22
C LEU A 4 -13.73 15.87 -2.16
N ALA A 5 -14.78 15.06 -2.00
CA ALA A 5 -14.78 13.92 -1.09
C ALA A 5 -13.70 12.89 -1.50
N ALA A 6 -13.58 12.56 -2.79
CA ALA A 6 -12.53 11.68 -3.31
C ALA A 6 -11.13 12.19 -2.93
N ARG A 7 -10.84 13.48 -3.20
CA ARG A 7 -9.55 14.10 -2.87
C ARG A 7 -9.26 14.12 -1.37
N ILE A 8 -10.27 14.37 -0.53
CA ILE A 8 -10.09 14.34 0.93
C ILE A 8 -9.75 12.94 1.40
N VAL A 9 -10.45 11.92 0.89
CA VAL A 9 -10.22 10.53 1.29
C VAL A 9 -8.84 10.05 0.83
N VAL A 10 -8.45 10.30 -0.44
CA VAL A 10 -7.11 9.95 -0.95
C VAL A 10 -6.01 10.67 -0.17
N SER A 11 -6.19 11.97 0.12
CA SER A 11 -5.23 12.72 0.95
C SER A 11 -5.14 12.16 2.36
N ASN A 12 -6.25 11.71 2.95
CA ASN A 12 -6.23 11.07 4.25
C ASN A 12 -5.56 9.69 4.21
N LEU A 13 -5.76 8.91 3.16
CA LEU A 13 -5.04 7.64 2.95
C LEU A 13 -3.54 7.89 2.92
N HIS A 14 -3.07 8.78 2.04
CA HIS A 14 -1.63 9.08 1.89
C HIS A 14 -0.97 9.61 3.17
N LYS A 15 -1.72 10.24 4.08
CA LYS A 15 -1.21 10.70 5.39
C LYS A 15 -1.04 9.57 6.40
N ASN A 16 -1.82 8.50 6.26
CA ASN A 16 -1.85 7.38 7.21
C ASN A 16 -1.11 6.14 6.70
N THR A 17 -0.56 6.18 5.48
CA THR A 17 0.20 5.07 4.88
C THR A 17 1.64 5.45 4.57
N LYS A 18 2.50 4.44 4.43
CA LYS A 18 3.88 4.63 3.99
C LYS A 18 3.92 5.00 2.51
N LYS A 19 4.89 5.85 2.15
CA LYS A 19 5.12 6.25 0.75
C LYS A 19 5.99 5.28 -0.04
N SER A 20 6.73 4.39 0.63
CA SER A 20 7.52 3.36 -0.04
C SER A 20 6.69 2.09 -0.17
N PHE A 21 6.62 1.58 -1.40
CA PHE A 21 5.96 0.32 -1.69
C PHE A 21 6.73 -0.84 -1.06
N SER A 22 8.05 -0.86 -1.22
CA SER A 22 8.90 -1.90 -0.63
C SER A 22 8.81 -1.94 0.90
N GLU A 23 8.70 -0.77 1.56
CA GLU A 23 8.51 -0.70 3.01
C GLU A 23 7.14 -1.25 3.45
N THR A 24 6.08 -0.96 2.70
CA THR A 24 4.75 -1.53 2.94
C THR A 24 4.76 -3.05 2.81
N ILE A 25 5.41 -3.58 1.77
CA ILE A 25 5.55 -5.02 1.54
C ILE A 25 6.32 -5.70 2.67
N LYS A 26 7.34 -5.03 3.22
CA LYS A 26 8.08 -5.53 4.38
C LYS A 26 7.20 -5.66 5.62
N ASP A 27 6.32 -4.70 5.89
CA ASP A 27 5.38 -4.78 7.00
C ASP A 27 4.38 -5.93 6.80
N MET A 28 3.86 -6.08 5.59
CA MET A 28 2.95 -7.18 5.23
C MET A 28 3.60 -8.55 5.36
N TYR A 29 4.87 -8.67 4.99
CA TYR A 29 5.66 -9.90 5.14
C TYR A 29 5.99 -10.22 6.60
N SER A 30 6.20 -9.18 7.40
CA SER A 30 6.50 -9.28 8.83
C SER A 30 5.24 -9.45 9.69
N HIS A 31 4.05 -9.54 9.08
CA HIS A 31 2.79 -9.59 9.79
C HIS A 31 2.71 -10.79 10.74
N ILE A 32 2.25 -10.51 11.96
CA ILE A 32 1.97 -11.47 13.01
C ILE A 32 0.48 -11.41 13.31
N SER A 33 -0.17 -12.57 13.29
CA SER A 33 -1.59 -12.66 13.60
C SER A 33 -1.83 -12.35 15.08
N GLU A 34 -2.55 -11.27 15.38
CA GLU A 34 -2.86 -10.86 16.76
C GLU A 34 -3.60 -11.95 17.55
N ARG A 35 -4.44 -12.74 16.88
CA ARG A 35 -5.20 -13.83 17.50
C ARG A 35 -4.33 -15.02 17.93
N SER A 36 -3.27 -15.32 17.19
CA SER A 36 -2.47 -16.53 17.40
C SER A 36 -1.03 -16.27 17.84
N GLY A 37 -0.55 -15.04 17.74
CA GLY A 37 0.85 -14.65 18.01
C GLY A 37 1.86 -15.25 17.03
N LYS A 38 1.40 -15.88 15.94
CA LYS A 38 2.27 -16.55 14.97
C LYS A 38 2.49 -15.68 13.74
N LYS A 39 3.66 -15.85 13.10
CA LYS A 39 3.97 -15.24 11.81
C LYS A 39 2.89 -15.69 10.81
N ALA A 40 2.23 -14.72 10.20
CA ALA A 40 1.16 -14.90 9.24
C ALA A 40 1.41 -13.91 8.09
N PRO A 41 2.46 -14.13 7.27
CA PRO A 41 2.82 -13.18 6.24
C PRO A 41 1.65 -13.02 5.25
N LEU A 42 1.36 -11.78 4.88
CA LEU A 42 0.28 -11.45 3.94
C LEU A 42 0.75 -11.50 2.47
N VAL A 43 2.05 -11.75 2.26
CA VAL A 43 2.72 -11.85 0.96
C VAL A 43 3.57 -13.12 0.95
N GLY A 44 3.60 -13.84 -0.17
CA GLY A 44 4.44 -15.03 -0.34
C GLY A 44 5.93 -14.71 -0.26
N ASP A 45 6.75 -15.68 0.18
CA ASP A 45 8.20 -15.54 0.30
C ASP A 45 8.86 -15.20 -1.06
N ASP A 46 8.43 -15.89 -2.12
CA ASP A 46 8.89 -15.70 -3.50
C ASP A 46 8.61 -14.28 -4.02
N VAL A 47 7.39 -13.79 -3.79
CA VAL A 47 6.98 -12.43 -4.17
C VAL A 47 7.76 -11.39 -3.36
N TYR A 48 7.91 -11.59 -2.06
CA TYR A 48 8.68 -10.70 -1.18
C TYR A 48 10.14 -10.58 -1.64
N GLU A 49 10.80 -11.71 -1.93
CA GLU A 49 12.19 -11.72 -2.39
C GLU A 49 12.37 -10.98 -3.72
N ILE A 50 11.47 -11.20 -4.68
CA ILE A 50 11.50 -10.50 -5.99
C ILE A 50 11.34 -8.99 -5.78
N ILE A 51 10.36 -8.57 -4.96
CA ILE A 51 10.11 -7.16 -4.69
C ILE A 51 11.32 -6.51 -4.02
N MET A 52 11.87 -7.13 -2.97
CA MET A 52 13.01 -6.57 -2.23
C MET A 52 14.27 -6.49 -3.08
N LYS A 53 14.51 -7.47 -3.96
CA LYS A 53 15.63 -7.45 -4.93
C LYS A 53 15.54 -6.27 -5.90
N HIS A 54 14.33 -5.82 -6.23
CA HIS A 54 14.07 -4.75 -7.18
C HIS A 54 13.50 -3.47 -6.55
N ALA A 55 13.57 -3.36 -5.21
CA ALA A 55 12.92 -2.31 -4.44
C ALA A 55 13.23 -0.88 -4.93
N PRO A 56 14.49 -0.47 -5.21
CA PRO A 56 14.76 0.89 -5.67
C PRO A 56 14.06 1.24 -6.99
N ARG A 57 13.96 0.28 -7.90
CA ARG A 57 13.28 0.47 -9.19
C ARG A 57 11.78 0.54 -8.99
N LEU A 58 11.21 -0.41 -8.26
CA LEU A 58 9.76 -0.47 -8.03
C LEU A 58 9.26 0.77 -7.29
N ASP A 59 9.98 1.23 -6.27
CA ASP A 59 9.61 2.45 -5.53
C ASP A 59 9.70 3.71 -6.40
N SER A 60 10.62 3.78 -7.37
CA SER A 60 10.74 4.94 -8.28
C SER A 60 9.69 5.00 -9.39
N GLU A 61 9.09 3.86 -9.74
CA GLU A 61 8.15 3.75 -10.87
C GLU A 61 6.69 4.00 -10.45
N ILE A 62 6.41 3.98 -9.15
CA ILE A 62 5.06 4.18 -8.62
C ILE A 62 4.73 5.66 -8.53
N ILE A 63 3.66 6.07 -9.23
CA ILE A 63 3.19 7.45 -9.29
C ILE A 63 1.92 7.57 -8.42
N TYR A 64 2.09 7.95 -7.16
CA TYR A 64 0.99 8.07 -6.17
C TYR A 64 -0.04 9.15 -6.52
N ASP A 65 0.31 10.15 -7.33
CA ASP A 65 -0.65 11.17 -7.77
C ASP A 65 -1.81 10.58 -8.58
N ARG A 66 -1.62 9.41 -9.19
CA ARG A 66 -2.68 8.69 -9.91
C ARG A 66 -3.82 8.22 -9.00
N ASP A 67 -3.62 8.17 -7.68
CA ASP A 67 -4.69 7.83 -6.74
C ASP A 67 -5.80 8.90 -6.74
N PHE A 68 -5.48 10.15 -7.14
CA PHE A 68 -6.47 11.23 -7.27
C PHE A 68 -7.33 11.14 -8.53
N ASP A 69 -7.01 10.23 -9.45
CA ASP A 69 -7.78 10.00 -10.68
C ASP A 69 -9.00 9.07 -10.44
N TYR A 70 -9.07 8.40 -9.28
CA TYR A 70 -10.22 7.58 -8.91
C TYR A 70 -11.39 8.43 -8.39
N ASP A 71 -12.60 8.08 -8.82
CA ASP A 71 -13.84 8.64 -8.27
C ASP A 71 -14.11 8.11 -6.85
N TYR A 72 -14.81 8.90 -6.03
CA TYR A 72 -15.08 8.62 -4.62
C TYR A 72 -15.72 7.24 -4.38
N ASP A 73 -16.72 6.88 -5.20
CA ASP A 73 -17.44 5.62 -5.06
C ASP A 73 -16.58 4.41 -5.48
N VAL A 74 -15.59 4.61 -6.37
CA VAL A 74 -14.61 3.57 -6.74
C VAL A 74 -13.60 3.36 -5.62
N PHE A 75 -13.23 4.42 -4.90
CA PHE A 75 -12.24 4.33 -3.81
C PHE A 75 -12.80 3.65 -2.55
N LEU A 76 -14.11 3.80 -2.27
CA LEU A 76 -14.74 3.23 -1.06
C LEU A 76 -15.36 1.85 -1.25
N ALA A 77 -15.48 1.36 -2.49
CA ALA A 77 -15.96 0.01 -2.81
C ALA A 77 -14.86 -1.03 -2.60
#